data_AF-A0A3M0L8L9-F1
#
_entry.id   AF-A0A3M0L8L9-F1
#
_cell.length_a   1.000
_cell.length_b   1.000
_cell.length_c   1.000
_cell.angle_alpha   90.00
_cell.angle_beta   90.00
_cell.angle_gamma   90.00
#
_symmetry.space_group_name_H-M   'P 1'
#
loop_
_entity.id
_entity.type
_entity.pdbx_description
1 polymer ?
#
loop_
_entity_poly.entity_id
_entity_poly.type
_entity_poly.pdbx_seq_one_letter_code
_entity_poly.pdbx_strand_id
1 'polypeptide(L)'
;MPSRHVGAESVSIAGVTGGSQDFTLVEADVSLTGKEWEKHPIVTGPEAPCILGIDYLRSGYFKDPKGLRWAFGIAAVVTEGIRQLNTLPGLSENPSAVGLLKVQEQRVPIATSIVHRRQYRTTRDAVIPIHKMIQELESQGVVSKTHSPFNSPIWPVCKSEGEWRLTVDYRALNEMTPPLSAAVPDMLELQYELESKAAKRYATIDIANAFFSIPLAAECRPQFAFTWRGVQYTWNRLPQGWKHSPTICHGLIQTALEKGEAPEHLQYIDDIIVWGNTAAEVFEKGKKIIQILLEASFAIKKGKVKGPAHEIQFLGVKWQDGRWQIPTEVINKITAMSPPTNKKETQAFLGAIGFWRMHIPEYSQIMSPLYLVTRKKNDFHWGPKQQQAFAQIKQEIAHAIALGPIRTGPDVKNVLYSTAGNNGLSWSLWQKVPGETRGRPLGF
;
A
#
# COMPACT_ATOMS: atom_id res chain seq x y z
N MET A 1 -3.46 16.84 -19.77
CA MET A 1 -3.43 18.31 -19.93
C MET A 1 -4.82 18.78 -20.36
N PRO A 2 -5.39 19.84 -19.74
CA PRO A 2 -6.69 20.36 -20.14
C PRO A 2 -6.67 20.90 -21.58
N SER A 3 -7.83 20.88 -22.23
CA SER A 3 -8.02 20.92 -23.69
C SER A 3 -7.87 22.29 -24.36
N ARG A 4 -7.26 23.29 -23.70
CA ARG A 4 -6.94 24.60 -24.31
C ARG A 4 -5.60 25.09 -23.79
N HIS A 5 -4.53 24.83 -24.55
CA HIS A 5 -3.20 25.42 -24.31
C HIS A 5 -2.81 26.21 -25.56
N VAL A 6 -2.29 27.43 -25.37
CA VAL A 6 -1.62 28.22 -26.41
C VAL A 6 -0.32 28.75 -25.79
N GLY A 7 0.82 28.43 -26.39
CA GLY A 7 2.15 28.86 -25.95
C GLY A 7 3.00 27.72 -25.41
N ALA A 8 4.19 27.54 -25.99
CA ALA A 8 5.22 26.61 -25.54
C ALA A 8 6.55 27.38 -25.52
N GLU A 9 6.74 28.23 -24.52
CA GLU A 9 8.05 28.85 -24.28
C GLU A 9 8.83 28.02 -23.26
N SER A 10 10.03 27.61 -23.65
CA SER A 10 10.98 26.94 -22.76
C SER A 10 11.63 27.99 -21.86
N VAL A 11 11.55 27.79 -20.54
CA VAL A 11 12.20 28.65 -19.55
C VAL A 11 13.17 27.81 -18.75
N SER A 12 14.43 28.24 -18.74
CA SER A 12 15.50 27.59 -17.98
C SER A 12 15.65 28.28 -16.62
N ILE A 13 15.55 27.51 -15.53
CA ILE A 13 15.75 28.02 -14.16
C ILE A 13 16.99 27.32 -13.58
N ALA A 14 18.01 28.13 -13.25
CA ALA A 14 19.21 27.64 -12.57
C ALA A 14 18.94 27.57 -11.05
N GLY A 15 19.13 26.38 -10.47
CA GLY A 15 19.00 26.16 -9.03
C GLY A 15 20.20 26.71 -8.24
N VAL A 16 20.03 26.83 -6.92
CA VAL A 16 21.09 27.26 -5.97
C VAL A 16 22.27 26.27 -5.93
N THR A 17 22.08 25.05 -6.45
CA THR A 17 23.10 23.98 -6.55
C THR A 17 23.81 23.91 -7.90
N GLY A 18 23.61 24.88 -8.81
CA GLY A 18 24.32 24.95 -10.09
C GLY A 18 23.79 24.04 -11.21
N GLY A 19 22.71 23.29 -10.97
CA GLY A 19 21.99 22.56 -12.02
C GLY A 19 20.99 23.46 -12.75
N SER A 20 20.94 23.33 -14.08
CA SER A 20 19.91 23.96 -14.92
C SER A 20 18.86 22.92 -15.30
N GLN A 21 17.59 23.26 -15.16
CA GLN A 21 16.48 22.41 -15.58
C GLN A 21 15.54 23.21 -16.49
N ASP A 22 15.10 22.57 -17.58
CA ASP A 22 14.17 23.15 -18.54
C ASP A 22 12.74 22.95 -18.07
N PHE A 23 12.00 24.04 -18.02
CA PHE A 23 10.58 24.06 -17.66
C PHE A 23 9.75 24.58 -18.83
N THR A 24 8.50 24.12 -18.91
CA THR A 24 7.53 24.62 -19.89
C THR A 24 6.64 25.65 -19.20
N LEU A 25 6.64 26.88 -19.72
CA LEU A 25 5.69 27.91 -19.32
C LEU A 25 4.40 27.74 -20.10
N VAL A 26 3.28 27.71 -19.39
CA VAL A 26 1.95 27.49 -19.93
C VAL A 26 1.00 28.53 -19.35
N GLU A 27 0.19 29.18 -20.17
CA GLU A 27 -0.94 29.96 -19.65
C GLU A 27 -2.13 29.05 -19.37
N ALA A 28 -2.68 29.11 -18.16
CA ALA A 28 -3.91 28.42 -17.82
C ALA A 28 -4.85 29.31 -16.99
N ASP A 29 -6.15 29.12 -17.18
CA ASP A 29 -7.17 29.73 -16.33
C ASP A 29 -7.13 29.05 -14.95
N VAL A 30 -6.92 29.81 -13.90
CA VAL A 30 -6.89 29.34 -12.50
C VAL A 30 -7.80 30.22 -11.66
N SER A 31 -8.59 29.59 -10.80
CA SER A 31 -9.39 30.27 -9.79
C SER A 31 -8.80 30.04 -8.40
N LEU A 32 -8.13 31.06 -7.85
CA LEU A 32 -7.47 30.98 -6.53
C LEU A 32 -8.45 31.05 -5.35
N THR A 33 -9.64 31.63 -5.57
CA THR A 33 -10.66 31.87 -4.53
C THR A 33 -11.93 31.04 -4.72
N GLY A 34 -12.01 30.27 -5.80
CA GLY A 34 -13.18 29.46 -6.18
C GLY A 34 -14.33 30.24 -6.82
N LYS A 35 -14.16 31.54 -7.08
CA LYS A 35 -15.24 32.44 -7.53
C LYS A 35 -14.98 33.10 -8.89
N GLU A 36 -13.73 33.36 -9.23
CA GLU A 36 -13.31 34.04 -10.46
C GLU A 36 -12.15 33.30 -11.11
N TRP A 37 -12.21 33.14 -12.43
CA TRP A 37 -11.19 32.47 -13.23
C TRP A 37 -10.35 33.50 -13.95
N GLU A 38 -9.04 33.50 -13.69
CA GLU A 38 -8.09 34.41 -14.31
C GLU A 38 -6.96 33.63 -15.00
N LYS A 39 -6.43 34.17 -16.10
CA LYS A 39 -5.28 33.57 -16.79
C LYS A 39 -4.01 33.81 -15.99
N HIS A 40 -3.32 32.73 -15.65
CA HIS A 40 -2.04 32.79 -14.97
C HIS A 40 -0.95 32.01 -15.73
N PRO A 41 0.29 32.52 -15.75
CA PRO A 41 1.44 31.76 -16.21
C PRO A 41 1.80 30.66 -15.19
N ILE A 42 1.82 29.42 -15.65
CA ILE A 42 2.14 28.21 -14.89
C ILE A 42 3.43 27.60 -15.43
N VAL A 43 4.35 27.27 -14.53
CA VAL A 43 5.60 26.57 -14.86
C VAL A 43 5.43 25.07 -14.58
N THR A 44 5.69 24.23 -15.58
CA THR A 44 5.56 22.77 -15.48
C THR A 44 6.87 22.08 -15.86
N GLY A 45 7.18 20.94 -15.23
CA GLY A 45 8.42 20.20 -15.45
C GLY A 45 8.19 18.71 -15.75
N PRO A 46 9.22 17.98 -16.18
CA PRO A 46 9.10 16.60 -16.69
C PRO A 46 8.65 15.56 -15.65
N GLU A 47 8.84 15.82 -14.35
CA GLU A 47 8.65 14.84 -13.27
C GLU A 47 7.57 15.20 -12.22
N ALA A 48 6.67 16.17 -12.46
CA ALA A 48 5.55 16.41 -11.54
C ALA A 48 4.28 16.96 -12.22
N PRO A 49 3.08 16.52 -11.79
CA PRO A 49 1.84 17.20 -12.11
C PRO A 49 1.81 18.53 -11.34
N CYS A 50 2.15 19.62 -12.02
CA CYS A 50 2.16 21.02 -11.55
C CYS A 50 3.21 21.30 -10.45
N ILE A 51 4.23 22.10 -10.79
CA ILE A 51 5.20 22.59 -9.82
C ILE A 51 4.52 23.70 -8.99
N LEU A 52 4.14 23.36 -7.77
CA LEU A 52 4.23 24.25 -6.61
C LEU A 52 4.89 23.44 -5.49
N GLY A 53 6.20 23.64 -5.36
CA GLY A 53 7.11 22.87 -4.51
C GLY A 53 6.77 22.94 -3.03
N ILE A 54 6.69 21.75 -2.47
CA ILE A 54 6.64 21.41 -1.05
C ILE A 54 7.94 21.86 -0.34
N ASP A 55 7.72 22.56 0.77
CA ASP A 55 8.55 22.69 1.98
C ASP A 55 9.98 23.29 1.96
N TYR A 56 10.68 23.45 0.82
CA TYR A 56 12.05 23.99 0.86
C TYR A 56 12.16 25.54 0.86
N LEU A 57 11.06 26.28 0.64
CA LEU A 57 11.07 27.73 0.45
C LEU A 57 10.15 28.51 1.40
N ARG A 58 9.87 28.00 2.60
CA ARG A 58 8.94 28.62 3.58
C ARG A 58 9.24 30.08 3.99
N SER A 59 10.30 30.72 3.48
CA SER A 59 10.64 32.12 3.78
C SER A 59 11.30 32.90 2.62
N GLY A 60 11.34 32.39 1.39
CA GLY A 60 12.14 32.98 0.30
C GLY A 60 11.31 33.47 -0.90
N TYR A 61 11.55 34.71 -1.33
CA TYR A 61 11.07 35.25 -2.61
C TYR A 61 12.16 35.10 -3.68
N PHE A 62 11.79 34.67 -4.88
CA PHE A 62 12.68 34.70 -6.05
C PHE A 62 12.40 35.96 -6.87
N LYS A 63 13.45 36.67 -7.30
CA LYS A 63 13.33 37.86 -8.15
C LYS A 63 14.03 37.56 -9.47
N ASP A 64 13.29 37.63 -10.57
CA ASP A 64 13.85 37.34 -11.89
C ASP A 64 14.72 38.51 -12.42
N PRO A 65 15.48 38.31 -13.51
CA PRO A 65 16.30 39.37 -14.13
C PRO A 65 15.49 40.57 -14.64
N LYS A 66 14.17 40.43 -14.79
CA LYS A 66 13.23 41.50 -15.18
C LYS A 66 12.62 42.21 -13.96
N GLY A 67 13.00 41.83 -12.74
CA GLY A 67 12.61 42.47 -11.49
C GLY A 67 11.28 41.99 -10.90
N LEU A 68 10.64 40.96 -11.48
CA LEU A 68 9.38 40.41 -11.00
C LEU A 68 9.63 39.52 -9.77
N ARG A 69 8.80 39.71 -8.74
CA ARG A 69 8.85 38.93 -7.49
C ARG A 69 7.88 37.76 -7.57
N TRP A 70 8.39 36.56 -7.33
CA TRP A 70 7.62 35.32 -7.37
C TRP A 70 7.42 34.81 -5.94
N ALA A 71 6.15 34.57 -5.60
CA ALA A 71 5.74 33.95 -4.35
C ALA A 71 5.20 32.54 -4.64
N PHE A 72 5.65 31.55 -3.86
CA PHE A 72 5.26 30.15 -4.04
C PHE A 72 4.51 29.67 -2.80
N GLY A 73 3.27 29.23 -2.98
CA GLY A 73 2.38 28.77 -1.92
C GLY A 73 1.10 28.16 -2.51
N ILE A 74 0.63 27.07 -1.90
CA ILE A 74 -0.47 26.24 -2.38
C ILE A 74 -1.77 27.05 -2.50
N ALA A 75 -2.32 27.13 -3.70
CA ALA A 75 -3.71 26.76 -3.93
C ALA A 75 -3.66 25.56 -4.87
N ALA A 76 -4.17 24.40 -4.42
CA ALA A 76 -4.43 23.30 -5.33
C ALA A 76 -5.31 23.87 -6.45
N VAL A 77 -4.77 23.96 -7.66
CA VAL A 77 -5.57 24.29 -8.83
C VAL A 77 -6.62 23.20 -8.89
N VAL A 78 -7.86 23.56 -8.53
CA VAL A 78 -9.02 22.73 -8.77
C VAL A 78 -9.09 22.59 -10.27
N THR A 79 -8.45 21.55 -10.80
CA THR A 79 -8.67 21.16 -12.18
C THR A 79 -10.15 20.86 -12.29
N GLU A 80 -10.87 21.71 -13.01
CA GLU A 80 -12.29 21.51 -13.31
C GLU A 80 -12.46 20.08 -13.80
N GLY A 81 -13.10 19.25 -12.97
CA GLY A 81 -13.59 17.92 -13.37
C GLY A 81 -13.12 16.69 -12.58
N ILE A 82 -12.11 16.74 -11.70
CA ILE A 82 -11.73 15.55 -10.91
C ILE A 82 -12.03 15.76 -9.42
N ARG A 83 -13.23 15.34 -9.00
CA ARG A 83 -13.59 15.23 -7.57
C ARG A 83 -12.78 14.11 -6.93
N GLN A 84 -12.13 14.39 -5.81
CA GLN A 84 -11.38 13.40 -5.03
C GLN A 84 -12.31 12.74 -4.01
N LEU A 85 -12.21 11.42 -3.84
CA LEU A 85 -13.04 10.68 -2.88
C LEU A 85 -12.80 11.09 -1.43
N ASN A 86 -11.57 11.53 -1.11
CA ASN A 86 -11.23 12.02 0.21
C ASN A 86 -11.93 13.35 0.59
N THR A 87 -12.66 13.99 -0.32
CA THR A 87 -13.47 15.17 -0.01
C THR A 87 -14.91 14.84 0.40
N LEU A 88 -15.30 13.56 0.39
CA LEU A 88 -16.65 13.15 0.74
C LEU A 88 -16.98 13.42 2.22
N PRO A 89 -18.23 13.84 2.53
CA PRO A 89 -18.68 14.01 3.90
C PRO A 89 -18.74 12.67 4.63
N GLY A 90 -18.59 12.69 5.96
CA GLY A 90 -18.61 11.49 6.82
C GLY A 90 -17.27 10.79 7.00
N LEU A 91 -16.24 11.20 6.25
CA LEU A 91 -14.87 10.74 6.48
C LEU A 91 -14.27 11.38 7.74
N SER A 92 -13.52 10.59 8.50
CA SER A 92 -12.87 11.04 9.72
C SER A 92 -11.47 11.60 9.46
N GLU A 93 -11.15 12.73 10.09
CA GLU A 93 -9.78 13.27 10.22
C GLU A 93 -9.05 12.67 11.44
N ASN A 94 -9.77 12.04 12.39
CA ASN A 94 -9.17 11.49 13.60
C ASN A 94 -8.43 10.16 13.31
N PRO A 95 -7.10 10.08 13.54
CA PRO A 95 -6.31 8.86 13.34
C PRO A 95 -6.67 7.73 14.31
N SER A 96 -7.39 8.01 15.40
CA SER A 96 -7.87 7.02 16.35
C SER A 96 -9.35 6.69 16.21
N ALA A 97 -10.01 7.16 15.13
CA ALA A 97 -11.40 6.80 14.89
C ALA A 97 -11.58 5.29 14.73
N VAL A 98 -12.61 4.77 15.38
CA VAL A 98 -13.03 3.37 15.35
C VAL A 98 -14.53 3.33 15.13
N GLY A 99 -14.99 2.49 14.20
CA GLY A 99 -16.41 2.28 13.95
C GLY A 99 -17.04 1.35 14.99
N LEU A 100 -18.33 1.11 14.87
CA LEU A 100 -19.01 0.04 15.61
C LEU A 100 -20.08 -0.57 14.73
N LEU A 101 -19.78 -1.75 14.20
CA LEU A 101 -20.68 -2.43 13.28
C LEU A 101 -21.97 -2.81 13.99
N LYS A 102 -23.08 -2.55 13.30
CA LYS A 102 -24.42 -2.99 13.69
C LYS A 102 -24.65 -4.44 13.26
N VAL A 103 -23.82 -5.34 13.78
CA VAL A 103 -23.88 -6.79 13.51
C VAL A 103 -23.97 -7.56 14.80
N GLN A 104 -24.39 -8.83 14.72
CA GLN A 104 -24.34 -9.73 15.87
C GLN A 104 -22.91 -9.83 16.40
N GLU A 105 -22.74 -9.91 17.72
CA GLU A 105 -21.43 -10.12 18.32
C GLU A 105 -20.80 -11.40 17.78
N GLN A 106 -19.54 -11.30 17.36
CA GLN A 106 -18.85 -12.42 16.72
C GLN A 106 -18.43 -13.45 17.76
N ARG A 107 -18.93 -14.67 17.59
CA ARG A 107 -18.47 -15.86 18.30
C ARG A 107 -17.29 -16.46 17.54
N VAL A 108 -16.19 -16.62 18.23
CA VAL A 108 -14.93 -17.07 17.65
C VAL A 108 -14.48 -18.41 18.26
N PRO A 109 -13.64 -19.19 17.56
CA PRO A 109 -13.06 -20.39 18.14
C PRO A 109 -12.37 -20.07 19.47
N ILE A 110 -12.67 -20.87 20.49
CA ILE A 110 -12.04 -20.79 21.81
C ILE A 110 -10.77 -21.65 21.77
N ALA A 111 -9.67 -21.10 22.30
CA ALA A 111 -8.42 -21.83 22.43
C ALA A 111 -8.61 -23.13 23.22
N THR A 112 -7.97 -24.21 22.77
CA THR A 112 -8.08 -25.55 23.38
C THR A 112 -7.40 -25.65 24.75
N SER A 113 -6.52 -24.70 25.07
CA SER A 113 -5.84 -24.62 26.37
C SER A 113 -5.60 -23.16 26.78
N ILE A 114 -5.42 -22.96 28.09
CA ILE A 114 -5.13 -21.64 28.65
C ILE A 114 -3.71 -21.22 28.29
N VAL A 115 -3.58 -20.07 27.62
CA VAL A 115 -2.30 -19.46 27.29
C VAL A 115 -2.02 -18.33 28.26
N HIS A 116 -1.00 -18.50 29.11
CA HIS A 116 -0.56 -17.47 30.03
C HIS A 116 0.94 -17.18 29.87
N ARG A 117 1.26 -16.04 29.28
CA ARG A 117 2.62 -15.54 29.04
C ARG A 117 2.81 -14.20 29.76
N ARG A 118 3.89 -14.08 30.54
CA ARG A 118 4.19 -12.84 31.28
C ARG A 118 4.50 -11.69 30.34
N GLN A 119 4.05 -10.48 30.70
CA GLN A 119 4.37 -9.24 29.99
C GLN A 119 5.88 -9.04 29.85
N TYR A 120 6.34 -8.74 28.64
CA TYR A 120 7.73 -8.38 28.35
C TYR A 120 8.11 -7.04 29.01
N ARG A 121 9.41 -6.86 29.26
CA ARG A 121 9.93 -5.56 29.68
C ARG A 121 9.71 -4.56 28.55
N THR A 122 9.01 -3.46 28.85
CA THR A 122 8.76 -2.40 27.88
C THR A 122 9.89 -1.37 27.88
N THR A 123 10.23 -0.86 26.70
CA THR A 123 11.19 0.23 26.51
C THR A 123 10.61 1.54 27.05
N ARG A 124 11.45 2.43 27.59
CA ARG A 124 10.99 3.69 28.22
C ARG A 124 10.21 4.57 27.25
N ASP A 125 10.66 4.68 26.02
CA ASP A 125 10.06 5.54 24.99
C ASP A 125 8.65 5.09 24.59
N ALA A 126 8.36 3.79 24.69
CA ALA A 126 7.05 3.24 24.37
C ALA A 126 6.02 3.46 25.49
N VAL A 127 6.44 3.72 26.73
CA VAL A 127 5.53 3.71 27.89
C VAL A 127 4.44 4.77 27.78
N ILE A 128 4.81 6.02 27.53
CA ILE A 128 3.84 7.13 27.48
C ILE A 128 2.89 6.99 26.28
N PRO A 129 3.38 6.76 25.04
CA PRO A 129 2.51 6.61 23.87
C PRO A 129 1.54 5.43 24.02
N ILE A 130 2.04 4.26 24.42
CA ILE A 130 1.20 3.06 24.57
C ILE A 130 0.17 3.21 25.68
N HIS A 131 0.54 3.85 26.79
CA HIS A 131 -0.42 4.09 27.86
C HIS A 131 -1.57 4.99 27.41
N LYS A 132 -1.27 6.07 26.67
CA LYS A 132 -2.30 6.93 26.07
C LYS A 132 -3.19 6.17 25.09
N MET A 133 -2.60 5.34 24.23
CA MET A 133 -3.38 4.51 23.28
C MET A 133 -4.33 3.54 24.00
N ILE A 134 -3.88 2.88 25.07
CA ILE A 134 -4.74 1.96 25.84
C ILE A 134 -5.88 2.73 26.52
N GLN A 135 -5.62 3.91 27.08
CA GLN A 135 -6.66 4.77 27.66
C GLN A 135 -7.68 5.22 26.60
N GLU A 136 -7.21 5.58 25.41
CA GLU A 136 -8.09 5.96 24.30
C GLU A 136 -8.97 4.77 23.87
N LEU A 137 -8.39 3.58 23.68
CA LEU A 137 -9.13 2.37 23.35
C LEU A 137 -10.14 1.98 24.46
N GLU A 138 -9.79 2.19 25.73
CA GLU A 138 -10.70 1.97 26.87
C GLU A 138 -11.87 2.97 26.84
N SER A 139 -11.60 4.26 26.59
CA SER A 139 -12.63 5.30 26.48
C SER A 139 -13.60 5.08 25.32
N GLN A 140 -13.12 4.47 24.22
CA GLN A 140 -13.91 4.07 23.07
C GLN A 140 -14.64 2.72 23.26
N GLY A 141 -14.44 2.06 24.40
CA GLY A 141 -15.01 0.74 24.69
C GLY A 141 -14.44 -0.41 23.87
N VAL A 142 -13.30 -0.19 23.17
CA VAL A 142 -12.62 -1.23 22.38
C VAL A 142 -11.96 -2.26 23.29
N VAL A 143 -11.42 -1.82 24.43
CA VAL A 143 -10.89 -2.68 25.50
C VAL A 143 -11.59 -2.39 26.81
N SER A 144 -11.54 -3.35 27.72
CA SER A 144 -12.02 -3.22 29.10
C SER A 144 -11.05 -3.89 30.06
N LYS A 145 -11.03 -3.42 31.32
CA LYS A 145 -10.30 -4.11 32.40
C LYS A 145 -10.94 -5.46 32.65
N THR A 146 -10.12 -6.47 32.96
CA THR A 146 -10.59 -7.84 33.16
C THR A 146 -9.77 -8.57 34.21
N HIS A 147 -10.24 -9.76 34.58
CA HIS A 147 -9.49 -10.77 35.31
C HIS A 147 -9.68 -12.11 34.61
N SER A 148 -8.72 -12.49 33.77
CA SER A 148 -8.73 -13.68 32.92
C SER A 148 -7.56 -14.60 33.26
N PRO A 149 -7.75 -15.93 33.22
CA PRO A 149 -6.64 -16.87 33.35
C PRO A 149 -5.68 -16.84 32.15
N PHE A 150 -6.09 -16.25 31.02
CA PHE A 150 -5.24 -16.05 29.85
C PHE A 150 -4.42 -14.77 29.98
N ASN A 151 -3.24 -14.74 29.37
CA ASN A 151 -2.49 -13.51 29.19
C ASN A 151 -1.53 -13.62 28.00
N SER A 152 -1.61 -12.67 27.07
CA SER A 152 -0.63 -12.46 25.99
C SER A 152 0.15 -11.16 26.23
N PRO A 153 1.48 -11.16 26.04
CA PRO A 153 2.28 -9.97 26.28
C PRO A 153 2.13 -8.99 25.12
N ILE A 154 2.16 -7.70 25.43
CA ILE A 154 2.25 -6.65 24.43
C ILE A 154 3.70 -6.44 23.98
N TRP A 155 3.87 -6.08 22.71
CA TRP A 155 5.13 -5.74 22.07
C TRP A 155 4.98 -4.42 21.30
N PRO A 156 5.21 -3.26 21.93
CA PRO A 156 5.14 -1.98 21.23
C PRO A 156 6.13 -1.91 20.07
N VAL A 157 5.66 -1.50 18.89
CA VAL A 157 6.50 -1.32 17.69
C VAL A 157 6.50 0.15 17.30
N CYS A 158 7.68 0.72 17.09
CA CYS A 158 7.83 2.06 16.52
C CYS A 158 7.85 1.97 15.00
N LYS A 159 7.01 2.75 14.32
CA LYS A 159 7.03 2.89 12.86
C LYS A 159 8.22 3.74 12.43
N SER A 160 8.59 3.67 11.15
CA SER A 160 9.60 4.52 10.52
C SER A 160 9.32 6.02 10.67
N GLU A 161 8.04 6.39 10.80
CA GLU A 161 7.58 7.77 10.99
C GLU A 161 7.57 8.21 12.48
N GLY A 162 8.06 7.37 13.40
CA GLY A 162 8.13 7.66 14.84
C GLY A 162 6.85 7.37 15.63
N GLU A 163 5.76 6.98 14.97
CA GLU A 163 4.52 6.58 15.62
C GLU A 163 4.63 5.20 16.30
N TRP A 164 4.08 5.06 17.50
CA TRP A 164 4.00 3.77 18.20
C TRP A 164 2.73 3.00 17.85
N ARG A 165 2.85 1.68 17.77
CA ARG A 165 1.73 0.75 17.57
C ARG A 165 1.67 -0.23 18.72
N LEU A 166 0.49 -0.36 19.33
CA LEU A 166 0.18 -1.43 20.26
C LEU A 166 0.05 -2.73 19.47
N THR A 167 0.96 -3.67 19.67
CA THR A 167 0.83 -5.04 19.16
C THR A 167 0.79 -6.01 20.32
N VAL A 168 -0.06 -7.03 20.23
CA VAL A 168 -0.16 -8.10 21.22
C VAL A 168 0.36 -9.38 20.59
N ASP A 169 1.26 -10.07 21.28
CA ASP A 169 1.86 -11.29 20.77
C ASP A 169 0.93 -12.48 21.01
N TYR A 170 0.08 -12.74 20.02
CA TYR A 170 -0.84 -13.86 20.00
C TYR A 170 -0.24 -15.15 19.43
N ARG A 171 1.08 -15.26 19.19
CA ARG A 171 1.66 -16.49 18.60
C ARG A 171 1.28 -17.76 19.37
N ALA A 172 1.45 -17.76 20.69
CA ALA A 172 1.07 -18.89 21.53
C ALA A 172 -0.45 -19.13 21.56
N LEU A 173 -1.27 -18.08 21.50
CA LEU A 173 -2.73 -18.21 21.41
C LEU A 173 -3.15 -18.80 20.06
N ASN A 174 -2.51 -18.37 18.98
CA ASN A 174 -2.77 -18.81 17.62
C ASN A 174 -2.47 -20.30 17.44
N GLU A 175 -1.45 -20.85 18.11
CA GLU A 175 -1.14 -22.28 18.13
C GLU A 175 -2.27 -23.11 18.77
N MET A 176 -2.90 -22.58 19.83
CA MET A 176 -3.96 -23.27 20.58
C MET A 176 -5.37 -23.00 20.04
N THR A 177 -5.53 -22.05 19.13
CA THR A 177 -6.83 -21.71 18.53
C THR A 177 -7.18 -22.76 17.46
N PRO A 178 -8.37 -23.38 17.49
CA PRO A 178 -8.82 -24.25 16.40
C PRO A 178 -8.81 -23.54 15.04
N PRO A 179 -8.59 -24.26 13.92
CA PRO A 179 -8.66 -23.66 12.60
C PRO A 179 -10.08 -23.15 12.29
N LEU A 180 -10.17 -22.08 11.51
CA LEU A 180 -11.39 -21.52 10.94
C LEU A 180 -11.18 -21.54 9.43
N SER A 181 -12.19 -21.91 8.67
CA SER A 181 -12.12 -21.86 7.21
C SER A 181 -11.91 -20.42 6.76
N ALA A 182 -10.87 -20.18 5.97
CA ALA A 182 -10.59 -18.86 5.39
C ALA A 182 -11.11 -18.81 3.96
N ALA A 183 -11.94 -17.82 3.66
CA ALA A 183 -12.39 -17.48 2.32
C ALA A 183 -11.76 -16.15 1.86
N VAL A 184 -10.51 -15.89 2.28
CA VAL A 184 -9.78 -14.69 1.83
C VAL A 184 -9.12 -15.03 0.49
N PRO A 185 -9.36 -14.26 -0.58
CA PRO A 185 -8.75 -14.50 -1.89
C PRO A 185 -7.21 -14.49 -1.81
N ASP A 186 -6.59 -15.26 -2.71
CA ASP A 186 -5.14 -15.21 -2.86
C ASP A 186 -4.72 -13.86 -3.46
N MET A 187 -3.64 -13.28 -2.92
CA MET A 187 -3.17 -11.95 -3.33
C MET A 187 -2.75 -11.91 -4.80
N LEU A 188 -2.16 -12.99 -5.31
CA LEU A 188 -1.71 -13.09 -6.69
C LEU A 188 -2.91 -13.22 -7.64
N GLU A 189 -3.94 -13.96 -7.24
CA GLU A 189 -5.20 -14.03 -8.00
C GLU A 189 -5.88 -12.66 -8.11
N LEU A 190 -5.95 -11.90 -7.01
CA LEU A 190 -6.49 -10.52 -7.02
C LEU A 190 -5.67 -9.60 -7.94
N GLN A 191 -4.35 -9.76 -7.96
CA GLN A 191 -3.48 -8.98 -8.85
C GLN A 191 -3.76 -9.33 -10.32
N TYR A 192 -3.85 -10.61 -10.67
CA TYR A 192 -4.20 -11.01 -12.04
C TYR A 192 -5.61 -10.57 -12.44
N GLU A 193 -6.57 -10.62 -11.52
CA GLU A 193 -7.91 -10.13 -11.79
C GLU A 193 -7.88 -8.63 -12.09
N LEU A 194 -7.22 -7.82 -11.26
CA LEU A 194 -7.11 -6.39 -11.48
C LEU A 194 -6.38 -6.05 -12.79
N GLU A 195 -5.31 -6.80 -13.11
CA GLU A 195 -4.58 -6.71 -14.36
C GLU A 195 -5.49 -6.97 -15.57
N SER A 196 -6.36 -7.98 -15.49
CA SER A 196 -7.30 -8.31 -16.57
C SER A 196 -8.29 -7.20 -16.91
N LYS A 197 -8.57 -6.28 -15.96
CA LYS A 197 -9.49 -5.16 -16.17
C LYS A 197 -8.92 -4.07 -17.07
N ALA A 198 -7.59 -4.02 -17.24
CA ALA A 198 -6.88 -3.07 -18.10
C ALA A 198 -7.30 -1.60 -17.89
N ALA A 199 -7.61 -1.21 -16.66
CA ALA A 199 -8.23 0.07 -16.35
C ALA A 199 -7.23 1.24 -16.38
N LYS A 200 -7.75 2.45 -16.64
CA LYS A 200 -6.95 3.69 -16.72
C LYS A 200 -6.99 4.52 -15.45
N ARG A 201 -8.03 4.33 -14.64
CA ARG A 201 -8.27 5.09 -13.41
C ARG A 201 -8.58 4.12 -12.29
N TYR A 202 -8.07 4.45 -11.10
CA TYR A 202 -8.21 3.66 -9.90
C TYR A 202 -8.53 4.55 -8.71
N ALA A 203 -9.20 3.99 -7.72
CA ALA A 203 -9.28 4.56 -6.38
C ALA A 203 -9.18 3.44 -5.33
N THR A 204 -8.53 3.75 -4.21
CA THR A 204 -8.38 2.82 -3.09
C THR A 204 -8.98 3.39 -1.82
N ILE A 205 -9.55 2.50 -1.03
CA ILE A 205 -10.21 2.78 0.24
C ILE A 205 -9.64 1.78 1.25
N ASP A 206 -8.91 2.27 2.25
CA ASP A 206 -8.42 1.50 3.39
C ASP A 206 -9.32 1.82 4.60
N ILE A 207 -9.94 0.78 5.16
CA ILE A 207 -10.84 0.89 6.31
C ILE A 207 -10.01 0.91 7.58
N ALA A 208 -9.85 2.11 8.13
CA ALA A 208 -9.03 2.29 9.31
C ALA A 208 -9.57 1.53 10.53
N ASN A 209 -8.67 0.82 11.21
CA ASN A 209 -9.00 0.06 12.43
C ASN A 209 -10.21 -0.87 12.24
N ALA A 210 -10.38 -1.45 11.03
CA ALA A 210 -11.54 -2.27 10.67
C ALA A 210 -11.85 -3.35 11.72
N PHE A 211 -10.81 -4.04 12.23
CA PHE A 211 -10.95 -5.05 13.28
C PHE A 211 -11.63 -4.52 14.54
N PHE A 212 -11.25 -3.32 14.99
CA PHE A 212 -11.82 -2.73 16.21
C PHE A 212 -13.27 -2.28 16.03
N SER A 213 -13.78 -2.25 14.79
CA SER A 213 -15.18 -1.97 14.52
C SER A 213 -16.08 -3.19 14.75
N ILE A 214 -15.51 -4.39 14.88
CA ILE A 214 -16.27 -5.65 14.96
C ILE A 214 -16.46 -6.07 16.43
N PRO A 215 -17.70 -6.18 16.93
CA PRO A 215 -17.96 -6.60 18.31
C PRO A 215 -17.66 -8.09 18.54
N LEU A 216 -17.01 -8.41 19.66
CA LEU A 216 -16.77 -9.79 20.10
C LEU A 216 -17.77 -10.22 21.16
N ALA A 217 -18.24 -11.46 21.06
CA ALA A 217 -19.11 -12.09 22.05
C ALA A 217 -18.41 -12.17 23.43
N ALA A 218 -19.14 -11.84 24.50
CA ALA A 218 -18.58 -11.74 25.86
C ALA A 218 -17.84 -13.01 26.31
N GLU A 219 -18.36 -14.19 25.97
CA GLU A 219 -17.79 -15.50 26.26
C GLU A 219 -16.41 -15.72 25.62
N CYS A 220 -16.11 -15.04 24.51
CA CYS A 220 -14.86 -15.19 23.77
C CYS A 220 -13.77 -14.24 24.26
N ARG A 221 -14.13 -13.14 24.97
CA ARG A 221 -13.20 -12.07 25.34
C ARG A 221 -12.04 -12.54 26.25
N PRO A 222 -12.22 -13.44 27.24
CA PRO A 222 -11.15 -13.78 28.18
C PRO A 222 -9.85 -14.26 27.53
N GLN A 223 -9.91 -15.00 26.41
CA GLN A 223 -8.72 -15.55 25.75
C GLN A 223 -7.78 -14.50 25.15
N PHE A 224 -8.29 -13.29 24.92
CA PHE A 224 -7.53 -12.20 24.31
C PHE A 224 -6.89 -11.26 25.32
N ALA A 225 -6.92 -11.62 26.60
CA ALA A 225 -6.41 -10.77 27.67
C ALA A 225 -4.91 -10.46 27.54
N PHE A 226 -4.53 -9.24 27.91
CA PHE A 226 -3.15 -8.77 27.96
C PHE A 226 -2.94 -7.88 29.20
N THR A 227 -1.68 -7.73 29.64
CA THR A 227 -1.35 -6.96 30.84
C THR A 227 -0.54 -5.72 30.50
N TRP A 228 -0.96 -4.57 31.02
CA TRP A 228 -0.22 -3.32 30.93
C TRP A 228 -0.10 -2.65 32.29
N ARG A 229 1.15 -2.39 32.73
CA ARG A 229 1.46 -1.72 34.01
C ARG A 229 0.73 -2.30 35.22
N GLY A 230 0.62 -3.63 35.29
CA GLY A 230 -0.01 -4.34 36.41
C GLY A 230 -1.54 -4.40 36.35
N VAL A 231 -2.16 -3.84 35.31
CA VAL A 231 -3.59 -3.95 35.05
C VAL A 231 -3.81 -4.87 33.85
N GLN A 232 -4.72 -5.83 33.99
CA GLN A 232 -5.09 -6.72 32.90
C GLN A 232 -6.30 -6.15 32.16
N TYR A 233 -6.23 -6.20 30.83
CA TYR A 233 -7.26 -5.76 29.90
C TYR A 233 -7.64 -6.91 28.98
N THR A 234 -8.82 -6.83 28.39
CA THR A 234 -9.21 -7.65 27.25
C THR A 234 -9.92 -6.82 26.19
N TRP A 235 -10.05 -7.38 25.00
CA TRP A 235 -10.72 -6.76 23.86
C TRP A 235 -12.22 -7.05 23.88
N ASN A 236 -13.03 -6.01 23.74
CA ASN A 236 -14.47 -6.10 23.46
C ASN A 236 -14.76 -6.15 21.95
N ARG A 237 -13.71 -6.00 21.14
CA ARG A 237 -13.72 -5.95 19.68
C ARG A 237 -12.67 -6.91 19.13
N LEU A 238 -12.75 -7.24 17.85
CA LEU A 238 -11.82 -8.19 17.24
C LEU A 238 -10.36 -7.66 17.34
N PRO A 239 -9.41 -8.41 17.94
CA PRO A 239 -8.06 -7.91 18.18
C PRO A 239 -7.18 -7.98 16.93
N GLN A 240 -6.18 -7.10 16.87
CA GLN A 240 -5.10 -7.20 15.89
C GLN A 240 -4.09 -8.30 16.30
N GLY A 241 -3.59 -9.07 15.33
CA GLY A 241 -2.55 -10.10 15.54
C GLY A 241 -3.08 -11.52 15.83
N TRP A 242 -4.39 -11.67 16.09
CA TRP A 242 -5.01 -12.99 16.17
C TRP A 242 -5.27 -13.55 14.76
N LYS A 243 -4.99 -14.84 14.56
CA LYS A 243 -4.87 -15.44 13.22
C LYS A 243 -6.14 -15.40 12.36
N HIS A 244 -7.32 -15.39 12.98
CA HIS A 244 -8.60 -15.41 12.27
C HIS A 244 -9.27 -14.03 12.17
N SER A 245 -8.68 -12.99 12.78
CA SER A 245 -9.21 -11.63 12.66
C SER A 245 -9.35 -11.17 11.20
N PRO A 246 -8.36 -11.41 10.31
CA PRO A 246 -8.47 -11.09 8.89
C PRO A 246 -9.69 -11.75 8.21
N THR A 247 -9.88 -13.05 8.43
CA THR A 247 -10.97 -13.81 7.81
C THR A 247 -12.34 -13.28 8.18
N ILE A 248 -12.58 -13.04 9.49
CA ILE A 248 -13.86 -12.54 9.98
C ILE A 248 -14.11 -11.12 9.47
N CYS A 249 -13.07 -10.27 9.50
CA CYS A 249 -13.17 -8.90 9.02
C CYS A 249 -13.49 -8.85 7.53
N HIS A 250 -12.78 -9.66 6.72
CA HIS A 250 -13.00 -9.76 5.29
C HIS A 250 -14.45 -10.15 4.98
N GLY A 251 -14.96 -11.23 5.59
CA GLY A 251 -16.32 -11.70 5.36
C GLY A 251 -17.41 -10.72 5.78
N LEU A 252 -17.21 -9.96 6.88
CA LEU A 252 -18.17 -8.94 7.31
C LEU A 252 -18.19 -7.72 6.38
N ILE A 253 -17.03 -7.28 5.90
CA ILE A 253 -16.95 -6.21 4.90
C ILE A 253 -17.61 -6.67 3.60
N GLN A 254 -17.30 -7.89 3.13
CA GLN A 254 -17.90 -8.48 1.93
C GLN A 254 -19.42 -8.53 2.06
N THR A 255 -19.94 -9.02 3.19
CA THR A 255 -21.40 -9.07 3.46
C THR A 255 -22.03 -7.67 3.41
N ALA A 256 -21.36 -6.64 3.94
CA ALA A 256 -21.85 -5.27 3.89
C ALA A 256 -21.88 -4.74 2.45
N LEU A 257 -20.83 -5.00 1.67
CA LEU A 257 -20.73 -4.59 0.26
C LEU A 257 -21.78 -5.30 -0.60
N GLU A 258 -22.00 -6.60 -0.41
CA GLU A 258 -23.04 -7.37 -1.11
C GLU A 258 -24.44 -6.85 -0.81
N LYS A 259 -24.77 -6.63 0.48
CA LYS A 259 -26.07 -6.07 0.90
C LYS A 259 -26.31 -4.66 0.37
N GLY A 260 -25.25 -3.86 0.24
CA GLY A 260 -25.30 -2.52 -0.31
C GLY A 260 -25.29 -2.48 -1.85
N GLU A 261 -25.30 -3.63 -2.52
CA GLU A 261 -25.18 -3.76 -3.97
C GLU A 261 -23.95 -2.99 -4.49
N ALA A 262 -22.82 -3.19 -3.83
CA ALA A 262 -21.58 -2.51 -4.18
C ALA A 262 -21.25 -2.72 -5.67
N PRO A 263 -20.75 -1.67 -6.34
CA PRO A 263 -20.31 -1.79 -7.73
C PRO A 263 -19.11 -2.74 -7.81
N GLU A 264 -18.72 -3.10 -9.03
CA GLU A 264 -17.52 -3.92 -9.27
C GLU A 264 -16.29 -3.35 -8.54
N HIS A 265 -15.66 -4.19 -7.71
CA HIS A 265 -14.53 -3.86 -6.85
C HIS A 265 -13.72 -5.11 -6.53
N LEU A 266 -12.50 -4.92 -6.01
CA LEU A 266 -11.72 -5.97 -5.37
C LEU A 266 -11.47 -5.59 -3.92
N GLN A 267 -11.51 -6.60 -3.06
CA GLN A 267 -11.32 -6.46 -1.64
C GLN A 267 -10.28 -7.46 -1.16
N TYR A 268 -9.37 -6.99 -0.32
CA TYR A 268 -8.48 -7.84 0.46
C TYR A 268 -8.49 -7.35 1.90
N ILE A 269 -9.16 -8.11 2.78
CA ILE A 269 -9.39 -7.73 4.18
C ILE A 269 -10.04 -6.33 4.27
N ASP A 270 -9.27 -5.30 4.66
CA ASP A 270 -9.66 -3.90 4.86
C ASP A 270 -9.28 -2.97 3.69
N ASP A 271 -8.50 -3.45 2.73
CA ASP A 271 -8.13 -2.73 1.52
C ASP A 271 -9.13 -3.01 0.39
N ILE A 272 -9.72 -1.95 -0.17
CA ILE A 272 -10.65 -2.02 -1.30
C ILE A 272 -10.09 -1.19 -2.46
N ILE A 273 -10.22 -1.71 -3.68
CA ILE A 273 -9.90 -0.99 -4.91
C ILE A 273 -11.09 -1.02 -5.87
N VAL A 274 -11.31 0.13 -6.52
CA VAL A 274 -12.22 0.29 -7.66
C VAL A 274 -11.47 0.84 -8.85
N TRP A 275 -11.97 0.54 -10.04
CA TRP A 275 -11.35 0.92 -11.30
C TRP A 275 -12.38 1.34 -12.36
N GLY A 276 -11.87 1.96 -13.41
CA GLY A 276 -12.67 2.42 -14.54
C GLY A 276 -11.84 3.07 -15.63
N ASN A 277 -12.52 3.50 -16.69
CA ASN A 277 -11.89 4.17 -17.83
C ASN A 277 -11.84 5.69 -17.64
N THR A 278 -12.74 6.24 -16.81
CA THR A 278 -12.83 7.68 -16.55
C THR A 278 -12.76 7.98 -15.05
N ALA A 279 -12.34 9.18 -14.69
CA ALA A 279 -12.30 9.59 -13.28
C ALA A 279 -13.70 9.67 -12.67
N ALA A 280 -14.70 10.11 -13.44
CA ALA A 280 -16.08 10.25 -12.98
C ALA A 280 -16.71 8.88 -12.63
N GLU A 281 -16.50 7.87 -13.48
CA GLU A 281 -16.94 6.49 -13.22
C GLU A 281 -16.35 5.95 -11.90
N VAL A 282 -15.04 6.09 -11.72
CA VAL A 282 -14.34 5.62 -10.51
C VAL A 282 -14.79 6.38 -9.27
N PHE A 283 -15.05 7.69 -9.41
CA PHE A 283 -15.57 8.50 -8.31
C PHE A 283 -16.95 8.01 -7.86
N GLU A 284 -17.90 7.79 -8.78
CA GLU A 284 -19.22 7.31 -8.39
C GLU A 284 -19.18 5.89 -7.80
N LYS A 285 -18.35 4.99 -8.34
CA LYS A 285 -18.13 3.66 -7.75
C LYS A 285 -17.59 3.76 -6.32
N GLY A 286 -16.51 4.52 -6.13
CA GLY A 286 -15.89 4.70 -4.82
C GLY A 286 -16.80 5.38 -3.81
N LYS A 287 -17.59 6.37 -4.25
CA LYS A 287 -18.60 7.04 -3.42
C LYS A 287 -19.67 6.07 -2.93
N LYS A 288 -20.21 5.21 -3.81
CA LYS A 288 -21.20 4.19 -3.42
C LYS A 288 -20.62 3.23 -2.37
N ILE A 289 -19.38 2.76 -2.57
CA ILE A 289 -18.69 1.91 -1.58
C ILE A 289 -18.54 2.62 -0.23
N ILE A 290 -18.06 3.86 -0.22
CA ILE A 290 -17.90 4.65 1.01
C ILE A 290 -19.23 4.81 1.73
N GLN A 291 -20.33 5.09 1.01
CA GLN A 291 -21.66 5.20 1.60
C GLN A 291 -22.10 3.89 2.29
N ILE A 292 -21.96 2.75 1.61
CA ILE A 292 -22.30 1.42 2.17
C ILE A 292 -21.52 1.15 3.46
N LEU A 293 -20.21 1.43 3.44
CA LEU A 293 -19.34 1.23 4.61
C LEU A 293 -19.71 2.16 5.78
N LEU A 294 -20.02 3.43 5.50
CA LEU A 294 -20.47 4.39 6.53
C LEU A 294 -21.83 3.98 7.12
N GLU A 295 -22.77 3.50 6.31
CA GLU A 295 -24.07 2.98 6.76
C GLU A 295 -23.91 1.74 7.66
N ALA A 296 -22.97 0.86 7.30
CA ALA A 296 -22.55 -0.27 8.13
C ALA A 296 -21.78 0.15 9.40
N SER A 297 -21.56 1.46 9.60
CA SER A 297 -20.90 2.06 10.77
C SER A 297 -19.40 1.76 10.88
N PHE A 298 -18.74 1.54 9.75
CA PHE A 298 -17.27 1.58 9.67
C PHE A 298 -16.76 3.02 9.76
N ALA A 299 -15.59 3.19 10.38
CA ALA A 299 -14.86 4.45 10.33
C ALA A 299 -13.91 4.45 9.12
N ILE A 300 -14.05 5.43 8.24
CA ILE A 300 -13.16 5.60 7.09
C ILE A 300 -12.35 6.87 7.28
N LYS A 301 -11.03 6.76 7.18
CA LYS A 301 -10.14 7.91 7.33
C LYS A 301 -9.90 8.59 6.00
N LYS A 302 -9.92 9.92 6.01
CA LYS A 302 -9.68 10.73 4.82
C LYS A 302 -8.33 10.44 4.17
N GLY A 303 -7.25 10.37 4.95
CA GLY A 303 -5.90 10.08 4.44
C GLY A 303 -5.71 8.65 3.92
N LYS A 304 -6.68 7.76 4.15
CA LYS A 304 -6.68 6.36 3.70
C LYS A 304 -7.54 6.12 2.46
N VAL A 305 -8.20 7.18 1.97
CA VAL A 305 -8.94 7.18 0.72
C VAL A 305 -8.12 7.92 -0.34
N LYS A 306 -7.87 7.28 -1.47
CA LYS A 306 -7.05 7.84 -2.55
C LYS A 306 -7.76 7.71 -3.90
N GLY A 307 -7.53 8.70 -4.77
CA GLY A 307 -8.08 8.72 -6.12
C GLY A 307 -9.48 9.35 -6.22
N PRO A 308 -10.02 9.41 -7.45
CA PRO A 308 -9.55 8.73 -8.66
C PRO A 308 -8.20 9.22 -9.19
N ALA A 309 -7.29 8.30 -9.53
CA ALA A 309 -5.95 8.58 -10.03
C ALA A 309 -5.55 7.63 -11.17
N HIS A 310 -4.58 8.04 -12.00
CA HIS A 310 -3.96 7.17 -13.00
C HIS A 310 -2.98 6.17 -12.38
N GLU A 311 -2.42 6.54 -11.23
CA GLU A 311 -1.44 5.75 -10.49
C GLU A 311 -1.96 5.53 -9.07
N ILE A 312 -1.90 4.28 -8.60
CA ILE A 312 -2.21 3.93 -7.22
C ILE A 312 -1.33 2.79 -6.73
N GLN A 313 -1.18 2.66 -5.41
CA GLN A 313 -0.58 1.47 -4.81
C GLN A 313 -1.66 0.63 -4.13
N PHE A 314 -1.69 -0.65 -4.42
CA PHE A 314 -2.64 -1.62 -3.86
C PHE A 314 -1.93 -2.97 -3.68
N LEU A 315 -2.10 -3.60 -2.50
CA LEU A 315 -1.45 -4.87 -2.13
C LEU A 315 0.07 -4.88 -2.37
N GLY A 316 0.73 -3.76 -2.05
CA GLY A 316 2.18 -3.62 -2.19
C GLY A 316 2.67 -3.40 -3.62
N VAL A 317 1.79 -3.36 -4.62
CA VAL A 317 2.13 -3.17 -6.04
C VAL A 317 1.66 -1.80 -6.53
N LYS A 318 2.44 -1.18 -7.41
CA LYS A 318 2.07 0.06 -8.10
C LYS A 318 1.28 -0.26 -9.37
N TRP A 319 0.09 0.29 -9.49
CA TRP A 319 -0.81 0.16 -10.64
C TRP A 319 -0.84 1.46 -11.42
N GLN A 320 -0.60 1.37 -12.73
CA GLN A 320 -0.63 2.53 -13.62
C GLN A 320 -1.05 2.11 -15.03
N ASP A 321 -2.13 2.69 -15.53
CA ASP A 321 -2.67 2.45 -16.88
C ASP A 321 -2.79 0.95 -17.25
N GLY A 322 -3.27 0.15 -16.30
CA GLY A 322 -3.48 -1.30 -16.45
C GLY A 322 -2.22 -2.14 -16.29
N ARG A 323 -1.08 -1.49 -16.01
CA ARG A 323 0.20 -2.16 -15.75
C ARG A 323 0.47 -2.24 -14.27
N TRP A 324 1.07 -3.32 -13.85
CA TRP A 324 1.57 -3.48 -12.49
C TRP A 324 3.10 -3.33 -12.48
N GLN A 325 3.62 -2.65 -11.45
CA GLN A 325 5.01 -2.19 -11.36
C GLN A 325 5.53 -2.34 -9.94
N ILE A 326 6.85 -2.50 -9.81
CA ILE A 326 7.54 -2.40 -8.53
C ILE A 326 7.46 -0.95 -8.04
N PRO A 327 6.97 -0.66 -6.82
CA PRO A 327 6.98 0.69 -6.28
C PRO A 327 8.40 1.26 -6.18
N THR A 328 8.57 2.55 -6.49
CA THR A 328 9.88 3.23 -6.48
C THR A 328 10.58 3.12 -5.12
N GLU A 329 9.83 3.16 -4.01
CA GLU A 329 10.38 2.98 -2.67
C GLU A 329 11.01 1.60 -2.46
N VAL A 330 10.41 0.56 -3.06
CA VAL A 330 10.91 -0.82 -2.99
C VAL A 330 12.17 -0.94 -3.82
N ILE A 331 12.19 -0.36 -5.03
CA ILE A 331 13.39 -0.27 -5.87
C ILE A 331 14.52 0.41 -5.09
N ASN A 332 14.27 1.60 -4.55
CA ASN A 332 15.28 2.37 -3.80
C ASN A 332 15.81 1.62 -2.57
N LYS A 333 14.94 0.91 -1.84
CA LYS A 333 15.37 0.08 -0.70
C LYS A 333 16.28 -1.05 -1.15
N ILE A 334 15.95 -1.75 -2.23
CA ILE A 334 16.73 -2.88 -2.75
C ILE A 334 18.06 -2.39 -3.34
N THR A 335 18.07 -1.28 -4.09
CA THR A 335 19.29 -0.69 -4.63
C THR A 335 20.21 -0.13 -3.54
N ALA A 336 19.68 0.24 -2.37
CA ALA A 336 20.48 0.67 -1.22
C ALA A 336 21.03 -0.48 -0.36
N MET A 337 20.59 -1.73 -0.55
CA MET A 337 21.05 -2.85 0.30
C MET A 337 22.57 -3.10 0.14
N SER A 338 23.23 -3.38 1.25
CA SER A 338 24.61 -3.85 1.29
C SER A 338 24.70 -5.34 0.94
N PRO A 339 25.86 -5.82 0.45
CA PRO A 339 26.09 -7.24 0.23
C PRO A 339 25.85 -8.06 1.51
N PRO A 340 25.07 -9.16 1.44
CA PRO A 340 24.90 -10.10 2.55
C PRO A 340 26.23 -10.64 3.09
N THR A 341 26.35 -10.69 4.42
CA THR A 341 27.54 -11.18 5.12
C THR A 341 27.39 -12.61 5.63
N ASN A 342 26.18 -13.18 5.56
CA ASN A 342 25.88 -14.53 6.01
C ASN A 342 24.71 -15.16 5.25
N LYS A 343 24.48 -16.46 5.46
CA LYS A 343 23.40 -17.22 4.82
C LYS A 343 22.02 -16.66 5.12
N LYS A 344 21.77 -16.20 6.35
CA LYS A 344 20.46 -15.71 6.78
C LYS A 344 20.13 -14.40 6.08
N GLU A 345 21.09 -13.48 5.99
CA GLU A 345 20.97 -12.24 5.21
C GLU A 345 20.77 -12.53 3.72
N THR A 346 21.49 -13.52 3.18
CA THR A 346 21.32 -13.91 1.77
C THR A 346 19.92 -14.47 1.52
N GLN A 347 19.40 -15.31 2.41
CA GLN A 347 18.03 -15.82 2.33
C GLN A 347 16.99 -14.70 2.43
N ALA A 348 17.20 -13.74 3.32
CA ALA A 348 16.32 -12.56 3.44
C ALA A 348 16.33 -11.73 2.15
N PHE A 349 17.50 -11.50 1.55
CA PHE A 349 17.65 -10.83 0.27
C PHE A 349 16.95 -11.57 -0.88
N LEU A 350 17.18 -12.88 -1.00
CA LEU A 350 16.51 -13.73 -1.99
C LEU A 350 14.98 -13.69 -1.82
N GLY A 351 14.49 -13.72 -0.58
CA GLY A 351 13.05 -13.62 -0.29
C GLY A 351 12.46 -12.28 -0.70
N ALA A 352 13.17 -11.17 -0.43
CA ALA A 352 12.73 -9.82 -0.77
C ALA A 352 12.61 -9.60 -2.28
N ILE A 353 13.54 -10.13 -3.07
CA ILE A 353 13.51 -10.00 -4.54
C ILE A 353 12.61 -11.06 -5.17
N GLY A 354 12.49 -12.25 -4.56
CA GLY A 354 11.74 -13.37 -5.12
C GLY A 354 10.27 -13.07 -5.42
N PHE A 355 9.66 -12.12 -4.70
CA PHE A 355 8.31 -11.61 -4.99
C PHE A 355 8.24 -10.89 -6.34
N TRP A 356 9.30 -10.18 -6.73
CA TRP A 356 9.38 -9.37 -7.96
C TRP A 356 9.99 -10.09 -9.16
N ARG A 357 10.30 -11.38 -9.03
CA ARG A 357 11.02 -12.17 -10.07
C ARG A 357 10.41 -12.04 -11.46
N MET A 358 9.08 -11.92 -11.56
CA MET A 358 8.34 -11.82 -12.82
C MET A 358 8.65 -10.54 -13.61
N HIS A 359 9.23 -9.52 -12.97
CA HIS A 359 9.62 -8.26 -13.60
C HIS A 359 11.08 -8.25 -14.08
N ILE A 360 11.83 -9.32 -13.80
CA ILE A 360 13.28 -9.37 -13.95
C ILE A 360 13.64 -10.44 -14.99
N PRO A 361 14.10 -10.04 -16.19
CA PRO A 361 14.63 -10.97 -17.19
C PRO A 361 15.74 -11.85 -16.62
N GLU A 362 15.73 -13.14 -16.98
CA GLU A 362 16.79 -14.10 -16.63
C GLU A 362 17.05 -14.25 -15.11
N TYR A 363 16.04 -13.94 -14.28
CA TYR A 363 16.13 -13.96 -12.81
C TYR A 363 16.82 -15.21 -12.26
N SER A 364 16.44 -16.39 -12.76
CA SER A 364 16.99 -17.68 -12.31
C SER A 364 18.50 -17.79 -12.54
N GLN A 365 18.99 -17.29 -13.66
CA GLN A 365 20.40 -17.34 -14.03
C GLN A 365 21.22 -16.36 -13.17
N ILE A 366 20.72 -15.14 -13.02
CA ILE A 366 21.36 -14.09 -12.21
C ILE A 366 21.45 -14.52 -10.75
N MET A 367 20.38 -15.10 -10.19
CA MET A 367 20.30 -15.44 -8.77
C MET A 367 20.96 -16.78 -8.42
N SER A 368 21.30 -17.62 -9.40
CA SER A 368 21.87 -18.95 -9.18
C SER A 368 23.08 -18.97 -8.22
N PRO A 369 24.10 -18.08 -8.38
CA PRO A 369 25.23 -18.02 -7.45
C PRO A 369 24.85 -17.70 -5.99
N LEU A 370 23.75 -16.96 -5.79
CA LEU A 370 23.24 -16.60 -4.47
C LEU A 370 22.44 -17.74 -3.82
N TYR A 371 21.65 -18.48 -4.60
CA TYR A 371 20.99 -19.69 -4.09
C TYR A 371 22.02 -20.74 -3.63
N LEU A 372 23.13 -20.90 -4.35
CA LEU A 372 24.17 -21.87 -4.02
C LEU A 372 24.78 -21.63 -2.62
N VAL A 373 24.99 -20.38 -2.20
CA VAL A 373 25.57 -20.08 -0.88
C VAL A 373 24.59 -20.30 0.28
N THR A 374 23.29 -20.34 0.01
CA THR A 374 22.26 -20.58 1.04
C THR A 374 21.99 -22.06 1.32
N ARG A 375 22.54 -22.98 0.51
CA ARG A 375 22.34 -24.42 0.69
C ARG A 375 22.93 -24.88 2.03
N LYS A 376 22.18 -25.70 2.77
CA LYS A 376 22.58 -26.18 4.10
C LYS A 376 23.97 -26.84 4.12
N LYS A 377 24.29 -27.61 3.07
CA LYS A 377 25.53 -28.39 2.93
C LYS A 377 26.77 -27.55 2.57
N ASN A 378 26.61 -26.30 2.16
CA ASN A 378 27.72 -25.48 1.66
C ASN A 378 28.18 -24.52 2.75
N ASP A 379 29.48 -24.22 2.87
CA ASP A 379 29.92 -23.11 3.71
C ASP A 379 29.56 -21.76 3.07
N PHE A 380 29.40 -20.73 3.90
CA PHE A 380 29.12 -19.39 3.38
C PHE A 380 30.40 -18.82 2.77
N HIS A 381 30.39 -18.61 1.46
CA HIS A 381 31.49 -17.98 0.74
C HIS A 381 30.94 -16.89 -0.18
N TRP A 382 31.34 -15.64 0.07
CA TRP A 382 30.96 -14.49 -0.74
C TRP A 382 32.12 -14.07 -1.65
N GLY A 383 32.17 -14.63 -2.85
CA GLY A 383 33.22 -14.38 -3.83
C GLY A 383 32.81 -13.43 -4.96
N PRO A 384 33.67 -13.26 -5.97
CA PRO A 384 33.39 -12.39 -7.13
C PRO A 384 32.10 -12.75 -7.87
N LYS A 385 31.76 -14.05 -7.98
CA LYS A 385 30.52 -14.52 -8.64
C LYS A 385 29.27 -14.08 -7.89
N GLN A 386 29.27 -14.17 -6.55
CA GLN A 386 28.15 -13.70 -5.72
C GLN A 386 28.04 -12.18 -5.76
N GLN A 387 29.17 -11.47 -5.69
CA GLN A 387 29.19 -10.02 -5.76
C GLN A 387 28.67 -9.51 -7.12
N GLN A 388 29.06 -10.17 -8.22
CA GLN A 388 28.55 -9.86 -9.56
C GLN A 388 27.05 -10.10 -9.66
N ALA A 389 26.56 -11.27 -9.23
CA ALA A 389 25.12 -11.58 -9.21
C ALA A 389 24.33 -10.56 -8.38
N PHE A 390 24.84 -10.17 -7.22
CA PHE A 390 24.25 -9.17 -6.35
C PHE A 390 24.20 -7.78 -6.98
N ALA A 391 25.27 -7.35 -7.65
CA ALA A 391 25.28 -6.07 -8.37
C ALA A 391 24.33 -6.09 -9.57
N GLN A 392 24.34 -7.19 -10.34
CA GLN A 392 23.50 -7.35 -11.52
C GLN A 392 22.02 -7.34 -11.17
N ILE A 393 21.57 -8.09 -10.16
CA ILE A 393 20.15 -8.10 -9.79
C ILE A 393 19.66 -6.72 -9.31
N LYS A 394 20.52 -5.96 -8.63
CA LYS A 394 20.22 -4.58 -8.22
C LYS A 394 20.11 -3.63 -9.42
N GLN A 395 20.86 -3.88 -10.48
CA GLN A 395 20.73 -3.13 -11.73
C GLN A 395 19.45 -3.51 -12.47
N GLU A 396 19.14 -4.81 -12.61
CA GLU A 396 17.94 -5.27 -13.30
C GLU A 396 16.66 -4.81 -12.61
N ILE A 397 16.63 -4.81 -11.27
CA ILE A 397 15.43 -4.34 -10.54
C ILE A 397 15.21 -2.83 -10.68
N ALA A 398 16.28 -2.05 -10.91
CA ALA A 398 16.16 -0.62 -11.20
C ALA A 398 15.58 -0.38 -12.60
N HIS A 399 15.73 -1.34 -13.52
CA HIS A 399 15.16 -1.33 -14.86
C HIS A 399 13.99 -2.31 -15.00
N ALA A 400 13.37 -2.68 -13.86
CA ALA A 400 12.32 -3.68 -13.81
C ALA A 400 11.18 -3.36 -14.78
N ILE A 401 10.75 -4.37 -15.50
CA ILE A 401 9.81 -4.21 -16.59
C ILE A 401 8.39 -4.17 -16.01
N ALA A 402 7.64 -3.11 -16.33
CA ALA A 402 6.21 -3.06 -16.06
C ALA A 402 5.49 -4.15 -16.86
N LEU A 403 4.82 -5.07 -16.18
CA LEU A 403 4.00 -6.06 -16.89
C LEU A 403 2.65 -5.43 -17.21
N GLY A 404 2.17 -5.69 -18.42
CA GLY A 404 0.95 -5.06 -18.91
C GLY A 404 -0.21 -6.03 -18.97
N PRO A 405 -1.44 -5.49 -19.13
CA PRO A 405 -2.65 -6.26 -18.90
C PRO A 405 -2.76 -7.42 -19.88
N ILE A 406 -3.11 -8.59 -19.34
CA ILE A 406 -3.38 -9.82 -20.11
C ILE A 406 -4.62 -9.56 -20.97
N ARG A 407 -4.42 -9.53 -22.29
CA ARG A 407 -5.53 -9.42 -23.25
C ARG A 407 -6.03 -10.81 -23.62
N THR A 408 -7.34 -10.94 -23.76
CA THR A 408 -8.01 -12.12 -24.31
C THR A 408 -8.69 -11.75 -25.62
N GLY A 409 -8.62 -12.62 -26.62
CA GLY A 409 -9.22 -12.39 -27.92
C GLY A 409 -8.67 -13.35 -28.98
N PRO A 410 -9.42 -13.60 -30.07
CA PRO A 410 -9.04 -14.59 -31.09
C PRO A 410 -7.72 -14.25 -31.80
N ASP A 411 -7.37 -12.96 -31.87
CA ASP A 411 -6.15 -12.49 -32.55
C ASP A 411 -4.97 -12.23 -31.60
N VAL A 412 -5.13 -12.43 -30.30
CA VAL A 412 -4.06 -12.24 -29.31
C VAL A 412 -3.20 -13.49 -29.26
N LYS A 413 -1.90 -13.35 -29.55
CA LYS A 413 -0.95 -14.46 -29.50
C LYS A 413 -0.03 -14.34 -28.29
N ASN A 414 -0.03 -15.37 -27.45
CA ASN A 414 0.99 -15.56 -26.43
C ASN A 414 2.24 -16.17 -27.07
N VAL A 415 3.40 -15.57 -26.83
CA VAL A 415 4.70 -16.01 -27.33
C VAL A 415 5.59 -16.30 -26.14
N LEU A 416 5.96 -17.56 -25.98
CA LEU A 416 6.93 -18.00 -24.99
C LEU A 416 8.30 -18.08 -25.66
N TYR A 417 9.24 -17.27 -25.19
CA TYR A 417 10.65 -17.45 -25.51
C TYR A 417 11.29 -18.27 -24.39
N SER A 418 12.00 -19.32 -24.73
CA SER A 418 12.74 -20.14 -23.76
C SER A 418 14.18 -20.28 -24.21
N THR A 419 15.11 -20.07 -23.29
CA THR A 419 16.54 -20.27 -23.52
C THR A 419 17.09 -21.19 -22.43
N ALA A 420 17.90 -22.16 -22.84
CA ALA A 420 18.60 -23.05 -21.93
C ALA A 420 20.09 -22.70 -21.98
N GLY A 421 20.64 -22.26 -20.85
CA GLY A 421 22.06 -21.97 -20.69
C GLY A 421 22.73 -22.94 -19.71
N ASN A 422 24.06 -22.88 -19.62
CA ASN A 422 24.85 -23.74 -18.73
C ASN A 422 24.46 -23.64 -17.24
N ASN A 423 23.80 -22.55 -16.83
CA ASN A 423 23.45 -22.26 -15.44
C ASN A 423 21.93 -22.32 -15.15
N GLY A 424 21.09 -22.72 -16.12
CA GLY A 424 19.65 -22.88 -15.92
C GLY A 424 18.79 -22.61 -17.16
N LEU A 425 17.48 -22.75 -16.97
CA LEU A 425 16.45 -22.35 -17.93
C LEU A 425 15.99 -20.93 -17.61
N SER A 426 15.87 -20.10 -18.64
CA SER A 426 15.13 -18.84 -18.59
C SER A 426 14.01 -18.85 -19.61
N TRP A 427 12.97 -18.12 -19.31
CA TRP A 427 11.86 -17.92 -20.22
C TRP A 427 11.44 -16.46 -20.20
N SER A 428 10.62 -16.06 -21.17
CA SER A 428 9.88 -14.82 -21.10
C SER A 428 8.59 -14.99 -21.87
N LEU A 429 7.49 -14.56 -21.26
CA LEU A 429 6.16 -14.64 -21.82
C LEU A 429 5.74 -13.27 -22.32
N TRP A 430 5.36 -13.21 -23.59
CA TRP A 430 4.97 -11.98 -24.26
C TRP A 430 3.62 -12.13 -24.94
N GLN A 431 2.87 -11.05 -25.02
CA GLN A 431 1.67 -10.95 -25.85
C GLN A 431 1.92 -10.10 -27.09
N LYS A 432 1.50 -10.60 -28.24
CA LYS A 432 1.46 -9.86 -29.50
C LYS A 432 0.01 -9.68 -29.95
N VAL A 433 -0.34 -8.44 -30.25
CA VAL A 433 -1.64 -8.05 -30.80
C VAL A 433 -1.42 -7.52 -32.22
N PRO A 434 -2.34 -7.77 -33.18
CA PRO A 434 -2.21 -7.24 -34.54
C PRO A 434 -2.03 -5.72 -34.52
N GLY A 435 -0.99 -5.23 -35.21
CA GLY A 435 -0.65 -3.80 -35.29
C GLY A 435 0.35 -3.29 -34.25
N GLU A 436 0.71 -4.07 -33.21
CA GLU A 436 1.78 -3.71 -32.28
C GLU A 436 3.15 -4.21 -32.80
N THR A 437 4.14 -3.32 -32.92
CA THR A 437 5.49 -3.64 -33.40
C THR A 437 6.39 -4.27 -32.35
N ARG A 438 6.10 -4.05 -31.05
CA ARG A 438 6.76 -4.68 -29.91
C ARG A 438 5.74 -5.52 -29.14
N GLY A 439 6.14 -6.73 -28.75
CA GLY A 439 5.34 -7.54 -27.84
C GLY A 439 5.25 -6.90 -26.45
N ARG A 440 4.18 -7.20 -25.72
CA ARG A 440 3.99 -6.79 -24.33
C ARG A 440 4.49 -7.89 -23.38
N PRO A 441 5.35 -7.59 -22.40
CA PRO A 441 5.80 -8.58 -21.44
C PRO A 441 4.69 -8.90 -20.43
N LEU A 442 4.47 -10.20 -20.21
CA LEU A 442 3.61 -10.74 -19.15
C LEU A 442 4.41 -11.35 -18.00
N GLY A 443 5.68 -11.66 -18.22
CA GLY A 443 6.53 -12.30 -17.22
C GLY A 443 7.86 -12.79 -17.74
N PHE A 444 8.79 -13.01 -16.82
CA PHE A 444 10.15 -13.50 -17.06
C PHE A 444 10.51 -14.66 -16.11
#